data_AF-A0A822FR67-F1
#
_entry.id   AF-A0A822FR67-F1
#
_cell.length_a   1.000
_cell.length_b   1.000
_cell.length_c   1.000
_cell.angle_alpha   90.00
_cell.angle_beta   90.00
_cell.angle_gamma   90.00
#
_symmetry.space_group_name_H-M   'P 1'
#
loop_
_entity.id
_entity.type
_entity.pdbx_description
1 polymer ?
#
loop_
_entity_poly.entity_id
_entity_poly.type
_entity_poly.pdbx_seq_one_letter_code
_entity_poly.pdbx_strand_id
1 'polypeptide(L)'
;CQTPLINNSKIITSSTDIISNIWCPSSFDNEPYLLISLSNLTYITRLNIKTISSNIYYHLEYTRDNLINHYTIWHSYRLLNNKHETIQLDPPIIVKYIRLNIKQMKIN
;
A
#
# COMPACT_ATOMS: atom_id res chain seq x y z
N CYS A 1 16.56 -8.25 5.91
CA CYS A 1 15.32 -7.46 5.75
C CYS A 1 14.70 -7.31 7.13
N GLN A 2 14.39 -6.09 7.56
CA GLN A 2 13.76 -5.84 8.86
C GLN A 2 12.25 -5.76 8.67
N THR A 3 11.51 -6.40 9.57
CA THR A 3 10.06 -6.26 9.73
C THR A 3 9.78 -4.83 10.18
N PRO A 4 9.09 -3.97 9.40
CA PRO A 4 8.77 -2.65 9.90
C PRO A 4 7.59 -2.77 10.86
N LEU A 5 7.86 -2.55 12.13
CA LEU A 5 6.86 -2.06 13.08
C LEU A 5 6.53 -0.61 12.66
N ILE A 6 5.48 -0.43 11.86
CA ILE A 6 4.91 0.90 11.64
C ILE A 6 4.01 1.20 12.85
N ASN A 7 4.65 1.54 13.97
CA ASN A 7 3.99 2.16 15.11
C ASN A 7 4.00 3.69 14.92
N ASN A 8 2.80 4.23 14.77
CA ASN A 8 2.39 5.61 15.01
C ASN A 8 2.98 6.75 14.17
N SER A 9 2.06 7.36 13.41
CA SER A 9 1.93 8.81 13.19
C SER A 9 3.12 9.56 12.58
N LYS A 10 3.14 9.62 11.25
CA LYS A 10 3.41 10.87 10.51
C LYS A 10 2.92 10.71 9.07
N ILE A 11 1.68 11.13 8.82
CA ILE A 11 1.27 11.52 7.47
C ILE A 11 2.01 12.81 7.18
N ILE A 12 2.95 12.76 6.24
CA ILE A 12 3.69 13.94 5.79
C ILE A 12 2.77 14.71 4.82
N THR A 13 2.04 15.70 5.32
CA THR A 13 1.37 16.72 4.51
C THR A 13 2.30 17.91 4.28
N SER A 14 3.41 17.67 3.56
CA SER A 14 4.25 18.69 2.91
C SER A 14 5.55 18.01 2.49
N SER A 15 5.94 18.16 1.24
CA SER A 15 7.21 17.71 0.66
C SER A 15 8.40 17.71 1.64
N THR A 16 8.66 16.56 2.27
CA THR A 16 9.90 16.21 2.99
C THR A 16 9.97 14.70 3.08
N ASP A 17 11.15 14.14 2.81
CA ASP A 17 11.42 12.73 2.52
C ASP A 17 10.84 11.71 3.52
N ILE A 18 10.22 10.66 2.97
CA ILE A 18 9.71 9.51 3.73
C ILE A 18 10.89 8.58 4.06
N ILE A 19 11.05 8.33 5.35
CA ILE A 19 12.01 7.41 5.99
C ILE A 19 12.10 6.07 5.24
N SER A 20 13.33 5.67 4.94
CA SER A 20 13.75 4.48 4.21
C SER A 20 13.62 3.18 5.00
N ASN A 21 12.39 2.76 5.33
CA ASN A 21 12.15 1.41 5.81
C ASN A 21 11.60 0.55 4.67
N ILE A 22 12.49 -0.27 4.10
CA ILE A 22 12.13 -1.29 3.12
C ILE A 22 11.30 -2.35 3.83
N TRP A 23 10.02 -2.49 3.47
CA TRP A 23 9.22 -3.64 3.88
C TRP A 23 9.54 -4.84 2.99
N CYS A 24 9.65 -6.02 3.59
CA CYS A 24 9.75 -7.28 2.88
C CYS A 24 8.72 -8.25 3.46
N PRO A 25 7.89 -8.86 2.60
CA PRO A 25 6.96 -9.89 3.07
C PRO A 25 7.71 -11.13 3.52
N SER A 26 7.14 -11.87 4.47
CA SER A 26 7.65 -13.20 4.82
C SER A 26 7.36 -14.18 3.68
N SER A 27 8.26 -15.13 3.43
CA SER A 27 8.07 -16.17 2.42
C SER A 27 6.91 -17.13 2.72
N PHE A 28 6.35 -17.05 3.93
CA PHE A 28 5.23 -17.87 4.40
C PHE A 28 3.87 -17.16 4.28
N ASP A 29 3.87 -15.86 3.96
CA ASP A 29 2.63 -15.13 3.77
C ASP A 29 2.08 -15.43 2.38
N ASN A 30 0.91 -16.06 2.30
CA ASN A 30 0.29 -16.37 1.01
C ASN A 30 -0.18 -15.10 0.27
N GLU A 31 -0.60 -14.09 1.03
CA GLU A 31 -1.02 -12.77 0.53
C GLU A 31 -0.59 -11.68 1.54
N PRO A 32 0.71 -11.36 1.59
CA PRO A 32 1.22 -10.33 2.49
C PRO A 32 0.69 -8.96 2.10
N TYR A 33 0.43 -8.11 3.08
CA TYR A 33 -0.09 -6.77 2.83
C TYR A 33 0.60 -5.69 3.64
N LEU A 34 0.59 -4.49 3.08
CA LEU A 34 0.95 -3.25 3.75
C LEU A 34 -0.32 -2.50 4.14
N LEU A 35 -0.49 -2.23 5.43
CA LEU A 35 -1.57 -1.41 5.96
C LEU A 35 -1.08 0.01 6.24
N ILE A 36 -1.78 0.98 5.66
CA ILE A 36 -1.61 2.40 5.98
C ILE A 36 -2.85 2.84 6.74
N SER A 37 -2.66 3.27 7.99
CA SER A 37 -3.71 3.87 8.82
C SER A 37 -3.55 5.38 8.86
N LEU A 38 -4.63 6.09 8.56
CA LEU A 38 -4.67 7.55 8.58
C LEU A 38 -5.45 8.00 9.81
N SER A 39 -4.92 9.02 10.49
CA SER A 39 -5.56 9.56 11.71
C SER A 39 -6.97 10.11 11.44
N ASN A 40 -7.16 10.69 10.25
CA ASN A 40 -8.41 11.29 9.80
C ASN A 40 -8.83 10.72 8.44
N LEU A 41 -10.12 10.87 8.10
CA LEU A 41 -10.58 10.67 6.73
C LEU A 41 -9.82 11.60 5.79
N THR A 42 -9.14 11.00 4.82
CA THR A 42 -8.22 11.70 3.94
C THR A 42 -8.65 11.49 2.50
N TYR A 43 -8.63 12.56 1.72
CA TYR A 43 -8.86 12.53 0.28
C TYR A 43 -7.56 12.21 -0.45
N ILE A 44 -7.53 11.12 -1.21
CA ILE A 44 -6.34 10.62 -1.91
C ILE A 44 -6.63 10.58 -3.40
N THR A 45 -5.74 11.23 -4.16
CA THR A 45 -5.80 11.32 -5.61
C THR A 45 -4.71 10.51 -6.29
N ARG A 46 -3.64 10.14 -5.57
CA ARG A 46 -2.50 9.41 -6.13
C ARG A 46 -1.74 8.63 -5.07
N LEU A 47 -1.06 7.57 -5.51
CA LEU A 47 -0.16 6.76 -4.72
C LEU A 47 1.16 6.58 -5.46
N ASN A 48 2.28 6.74 -4.75
CA ASN A 48 3.61 6.48 -5.29
C ASN A 48 4.14 5.19 -4.66
N ILE A 49 4.34 4.17 -5.48
CA ILE A 49 4.87 2.88 -5.05
C ILE A 49 6.32 2.78 -5.51
N LYS A 50 7.21 2.44 -4.57
CA LYS A 50 8.62 2.16 -4.84
C LYS A 50 8.95 0.76 -4.36
N THR A 51 9.53 -0.05 -5.22
CA THR A 51 9.90 -1.45 -4.93
C THR A 51 11.35 -1.73 -5.31
N ILE A 52 11.90 -2.80 -4.72
CA ILE A 52 13.25 -3.27 -5.03
C ILE A 52 13.20 -4.25 -6.22
N SER A 53 12.13 -5.04 -6.30
CA SER A 53 11.88 -5.97 -7.39
C SER A 53 10.85 -5.41 -8.38
N SER A 54 11.04 -5.70 -9.66
CA SER A 54 10.00 -5.63 -10.67
C SER A 54 9.12 -6.88 -10.62
N ASN A 55 8.03 -6.87 -11.41
CA ASN A 55 7.09 -7.98 -11.59
C ASN A 55 6.33 -8.39 -10.34
N ILE A 56 5.88 -7.40 -9.56
CA ILE A 56 5.07 -7.63 -8.37
C ILE A 56 3.61 -7.44 -8.73
N TYR A 57 2.77 -8.43 -8.49
CA TYR A 57 1.33 -8.24 -8.57
C TYR A 57 0.83 -7.65 -7.27
N TYR A 58 0.01 -6.60 -7.36
CA TYR A 58 -0.60 -5.98 -6.20
C TYR A 58 -2.06 -5.65 -6.48
N HIS A 59 -2.88 -5.61 -5.44
CA HIS A 59 -4.16 -4.95 -5.51
C HIS A 59 -4.30 -3.97 -4.35
N LEU A 60 -5.21 -3.02 -4.50
CA LEU A 60 -5.45 -2.02 -3.48
C LEU A 60 -6.86 -2.13 -2.93
N GLU A 61 -6.94 -2.14 -1.62
CA GLU A 61 -8.19 -2.08 -0.88
C GLU A 61 -8.18 -0.87 0.03
N TYR A 62 -9.35 -0.31 0.33
CA TYR A 62 -9.48 0.80 1.24
C TYR A 62 -10.76 0.73 2.05
N THR A 63 -10.81 1.46 3.15
CA THR A 63 -12.05 1.69 3.87
C THR A 63 -12.10 3.08 4.48
N ARG A 64 -13.32 3.60 4.63
CA ARG A 64 -13.64 4.85 5.33
C ARG A 64 -13.99 4.60 6.79
N ASP A 65 -14.31 3.36 7.13
CA ASP A 65 -14.82 3.01 8.45
C ASP A 65 -13.73 3.15 9.50
N ASN A 66 -14.14 3.33 10.75
CA ASN A 66 -13.23 3.30 11.89
C ASN A 66 -12.71 1.89 12.18
N LEU A 67 -13.42 0.86 11.70
CA LEU A 67 -13.12 -0.55 11.90
C LEU A 67 -12.47 -1.14 10.64
N ILE A 68 -11.46 -1.99 10.84
CA ILE A 68 -10.62 -2.64 9.81
C ILE A 68 -11.36 -3.86 9.17
N ASN A 69 -12.68 -3.88 9.23
CA ASN A 69 -13.45 -5.12 9.03
C ASN A 69 -14.09 -5.21 7.64
N HIS A 70 -14.27 -4.07 6.96
CA HIS A 70 -14.89 -4.01 5.63
C HIS A 70 -14.03 -3.16 4.71
N TYR A 71 -13.37 -3.81 3.75
CA TYR A 71 -12.57 -3.14 2.72
C TYR A 71 -13.31 -3.16 1.39
N THR A 72 -13.26 -2.03 0.70
CA THR A 72 -13.62 -1.90 -0.71
C THR A 72 -12.37 -2.12 -1.56
N ILE A 73 -12.41 -3.09 -2.46
CA ILE A 73 -11.37 -3.26 -3.47
C ILE A 73 -11.47 -2.10 -4.45
N TRP A 74 -10.42 -1.29 -4.56
CA TRP A 74 -10.39 -0.21 -5.54
C TRP A 74 -10.14 -0.77 -6.93
N HIS A 75 -9.14 -1.63 -7.07
CA HIS A 75 -8.79 -2.30 -8.31
C HIS A 75 -8.37 -3.74 -8.07
N SER A 76 -8.65 -4.59 -9.05
CA SER A 76 -8.10 -5.94 -9.15
C SER A 76 -6.57 -5.93 -9.28
N TYR A 77 -5.96 -7.11 -9.22
CA TYR A 77 -4.50 -7.26 -9.31
C TYR A 77 -3.91 -6.57 -10.54
N ARG A 78 -2.96 -5.67 -10.31
CA ARG A 78 -2.13 -4.96 -11.30
C ARG A 78 -0.69 -5.42 -11.20
N LEU A 79 0.00 -5.43 -12.34
CA LEU A 79 1.42 -5.74 -12.42
C LEU A 79 2.23 -4.46 -12.25
N LEU A 80 3.04 -4.40 -11.20
CA LEU A 80 4.08 -3.40 -11.03
C LEU A 80 5.33 -3.86 -11.79
N ASN A 81 5.50 -3.37 -13.02
CA ASN A 81 6.62 -3.76 -13.88
C ASN A 81 7.89 -2.92 -13.61
N ASN A 82 7.73 -1.72 -13.05
CA ASN A 82 8.82 -0.80 -12.76
C ASN A 82 9.11 -0.74 -11.26
N LYS A 83 10.35 -0.43 -10.88
CA LYS A 83 10.74 -0.19 -9.47
C LYS A 83 10.10 1.04 -8.84
N HIS A 84 9.50 1.91 -9.66
CA HIS A 84 8.79 3.08 -9.23
C HIS A 84 7.58 3.29 -10.14
N GLU A 85 6.40 3.48 -9.55
CA GLU A 85 5.15 3.71 -10.27
C GLU A 85 4.29 4.72 -9.51
N THR A 86 3.72 5.67 -10.24
CA THR A 86 2.72 6.59 -9.72
C THR A 86 1.36 6.16 -10.24
N ILE A 87 0.47 5.82 -9.32
CA ILE A 87 -0.91 5.42 -9.60
C ILE A 87 -1.80 6.63 -9.39
N GLN A 88 -2.47 7.07 -10.44
CA GLN A 88 -3.54 8.06 -10.36
C GLN A 88 -4.84 7.37 -9.95
N LEU A 89 -5.53 7.90 -8.94
CA LEU A 89 -6.83 7.41 -8.50
C LEU A 89 -7.93 8.24 -9.17
N ASP A 90 -8.71 7.59 -10.04
CA ASP A 90 -9.85 8.19 -10.72
C ASP A 90 -11.05 7.22 -10.69
N PRO A 91 -12.12 7.52 -9.93
CA PRO A 91 -12.27 8.72 -9.10
C PRO A 91 -11.32 8.70 -7.88
N PRO A 92 -10.94 9.87 -7.35
CA PRO A 92 -10.24 9.96 -6.07
C PRO A 92 -11.04 9.31 -4.94
N ILE A 93 -10.35 8.83 -3.92
CA ILE A 93 -10.96 8.10 -2.80
C ILE A 93 -10.83 8.89 -1.49
N ILE A 94 -11.90 8.91 -0.70
CA ILE A 94 -11.86 9.31 0.72
C ILE A 94 -11.66 8.05 1.52
N VAL A 95 -10.64 7.98 2.37
CA VAL A 95 -10.25 6.77 3.10
C VAL A 95 -9.69 7.08 4.49
N LYS A 96 -9.80 6.10 5.39
CA LYS A 96 -9.13 6.07 6.69
C LYS A 96 -8.05 5.00 6.75
N TYR A 97 -8.25 3.88 6.05
CA TYR A 97 -7.26 2.81 5.94
C TYR A 97 -7.09 2.40 4.48
N ILE A 98 -5.86 2.05 4.11
CA ILE A 98 -5.50 1.50 2.80
C ILE A 98 -4.72 0.22 3.04
N ARG A 99 -5.06 -0.84 2.31
CA ARG A 99 -4.29 -2.08 2.21
C ARG A 99 -3.74 -2.23 0.81
N LEU A 100 -2.43 -2.46 0.73
CA LEU A 100 -1.77 -2.89 -0.49
C LEU A 100 -1.44 -4.37 -0.32
N ASN A 101 -2.26 -5.25 -0.89
CA ASN A 101 -2.01 -6.68 -0.88
C ASN A 101 -1.07 -7.02 -2.03
N ILE A 102 -0.03 -7.80 -1.74
CA ILE A 102 1.02 -8.15 -2.66
C ILE A 102 0.96 -9.65 -2.90
N LYS A 103 0.90 -10.03 -4.17
CA LYS A 103 0.98 -11.42 -4.60
C LYS A 103 2.32 -11.63 -5.28
N GLN A 104 3.24 -12.30 -4.59
CA GLN A 104 4.46 -12.78 -5.22
C GLN A 104 4.11 -13.98 -6.08
N MET A 105 4.31 -13.87 -7.39
CA MET A 105 4.29 -15.07 -8.23
C MET A 105 5.57 -15.86 -7.95
N LYS A 106 5.41 -17.12 -7.54
CA LYS A 106 6.53 -18.06 -7.55
C LYS A 106 6.95 -18.21 -9.01
N ILE A 107 8.17 -17.78 -9.33
CA ILE A 107 8.82 -18.15 -10.58
C ILE A 107 9.11 -19.65 -10.44
N ASN A 108 8.38 -20.47 -11.18
CA ASN A 108 8.69 -21.90 -11.34
C ASN A 108 9.91 -22.06 -12.24
#